data_AF-A0A0S8DV07-F1
#
_entry.id   AF-A0A0S8DV07-F1
#
_cell.length_a   1.000
_cell.length_b   1.000
_cell.length_c   1.000
_cell.angle_alpha   90.00
_cell.angle_beta   90.00
_cell.angle_gamma   90.00
#
_symmetry.space_group_name_H-M   'P 1'
#
loop_
_entity.id
_entity.type
_entity.pdbx_description
1 polymer ?
#
loop_
_entity_poly.entity_id
_entity_poly.type
_entity_poly.pdbx_seq_one_letter_code
_entity_poly.pdbx_strand_id
1 'polypeptide(L)'
;MYTFRRNRVSLKYIFIVIAICVIGFGCAKKPPSEEIAIKIDDYTLTAGEFNELFSELKISEDTPKTRKIFVENLINRKLLLQEAQREGLDKEKDFLKAIENFWEQSLLTIIVDKKVKEVSGDITVSEQEIQDSYNNWVKANPDEQKPFDEVRDVIRFQLLRQKQASALNSWIETLRKNANVKVNKKAVGIE
;
A
#
# COMPACT_ATOMS: atom_id res chain seq x y z
N MET A 1 -6.84 -0.15 82.83
CA MET A 1 -7.76 0.23 81.74
C MET A 1 -7.81 -0.92 80.75
N TYR A 2 -9.02 -1.30 80.36
CA TYR A 2 -9.45 -2.53 79.70
C TYR A 2 -8.63 -3.05 78.48
N THR A 3 -8.32 -4.35 78.57
CA THR A 3 -8.33 -5.41 77.53
C THR A 3 -8.48 -5.03 76.04
N PHE A 4 -7.64 -5.62 75.17
CA PHE A 4 -8.22 -6.37 74.04
C PHE A 4 -7.33 -7.51 73.55
N ARG A 5 -8.03 -8.61 73.25
CA ARG A 5 -7.58 -9.98 73.06
C ARG A 5 -7.55 -10.30 71.56
N ARG A 6 -6.56 -11.11 71.21
CA ARG A 6 -6.27 -11.77 69.94
C ARG A 6 -7.53 -12.22 69.15
N ASN A 7 -7.66 -11.78 67.90
CA ASN A 7 -8.34 -12.54 66.83
C ASN A 7 -7.39 -12.67 65.64
N ARG A 8 -6.48 -13.66 65.70
CA ARG A 8 -5.75 -14.14 64.52
C ARG A 8 -6.67 -15.11 63.78
N VAL A 9 -7.62 -14.56 63.01
CA VAL A 9 -8.28 -15.35 61.97
C VAL A 9 -7.21 -15.62 60.92
N SER A 10 -6.97 -16.91 60.66
CA SER A 10 -5.83 -17.42 59.93
C SER A 10 -5.77 -16.86 58.50
N LEU A 11 -4.72 -16.08 58.20
CA LEU A 11 -4.40 -15.53 56.87
C LEU A 11 -4.41 -16.57 55.74
N LYS A 12 -4.32 -17.86 56.10
CA LYS A 12 -4.42 -19.02 55.21
C LYS A 12 -5.80 -19.17 54.54
N TYR A 13 -6.90 -18.74 55.16
CA TYR A 13 -8.23 -18.90 54.57
C TYR A 13 -8.61 -17.77 53.58
N ILE A 14 -7.99 -16.60 53.69
CA ILE A 14 -8.17 -15.50 52.73
C ILE A 14 -7.55 -15.84 51.37
N PHE A 15 -6.43 -16.59 51.36
CA PHE A 15 -5.81 -17.09 50.12
C PHE A 15 -6.63 -18.18 49.42
N ILE A 16 -7.38 -18.99 50.15
CA ILE A 16 -8.19 -20.08 49.58
C ILE A 16 -9.46 -19.54 48.89
N VAL A 17 -10.02 -18.42 49.35
CA VAL A 17 -11.20 -17.80 48.73
C VAL A 17 -10.84 -17.02 47.44
N ILE A 18 -9.62 -16.46 47.34
CA ILE A 18 -9.16 -15.78 46.12
C ILE A 18 -8.73 -16.79 45.03
N ALA A 19 -8.24 -17.97 45.41
CA ALA A 19 -7.87 -19.02 44.45
C ALA A 19 -9.09 -19.70 43.77
N ILE A 20 -10.27 -19.64 44.37
CA ILE A 20 -11.49 -20.27 43.83
C ILE A 20 -12.24 -19.33 42.86
N CYS A 21 -12.04 -18.01 42.93
CA CYS A 21 -12.69 -17.04 42.03
C CYS A 21 -12.00 -16.84 40.67
N VAL A 22 -10.83 -17.42 40.41
CA VAL A 22 -10.09 -17.24 39.13
C VAL A 22 -10.35 -18.38 38.12
N ILE A 23 -11.04 -19.46 38.52
CA ILE A 23 -11.37 -20.59 37.63
C ILE A 23 -12.62 -20.31 36.76
N GLY A 24 -13.21 -19.12 36.89
CA GLY A 24 -14.37 -18.67 36.11
C GLY A 24 -14.05 -17.92 34.82
N PHE A 25 -12.85 -18.02 34.25
CA PHE A 25 -12.61 -17.51 32.89
C PHE A 25 -13.34 -18.40 31.89
N GLY A 26 -14.61 -18.04 31.65
CA GLY A 26 -15.44 -18.64 30.64
C GLY A 26 -14.71 -18.68 29.30
N CYS A 27 -14.80 -19.83 28.63
CA CYS A 27 -14.57 -19.90 27.20
C CYS A 27 -15.59 -18.98 26.51
N ALA A 28 -15.22 -17.72 26.30
CA ALA A 28 -15.89 -16.88 25.33
C ALA A 28 -15.71 -17.59 23.98
N LYS A 29 -16.81 -18.07 23.38
CA LYS A 29 -16.78 -18.54 21.99
C LYS A 29 -16.26 -17.38 21.14
N LYS A 30 -15.18 -17.63 20.39
CA LYS A 30 -14.64 -16.63 19.46
C LYS A 30 -15.75 -16.13 18.54
N PRO A 31 -15.76 -14.83 18.20
CA PRO A 31 -16.76 -14.31 17.27
C PRO A 31 -16.69 -15.10 15.95
N PRO A 32 -17.82 -15.29 15.23
CA PRO A 32 -17.86 -16.07 13.99
C PRO A 32 -16.84 -15.61 12.94
N SER A 33 -16.45 -14.33 12.93
CA SER A 33 -15.42 -13.78 12.04
C SER A 33 -14.02 -14.30 12.34
N GLU A 34 -13.71 -14.64 13.59
CA GLU A 34 -12.41 -15.17 14.02
C GLU A 34 -12.35 -16.70 14.00
N GLU A 35 -13.45 -17.36 13.64
CA GLU A 35 -13.48 -18.81 13.46
C GLU A 35 -12.56 -19.20 12.30
N ILE A 36 -11.75 -20.24 12.51
CA ILE A 36 -10.83 -20.75 11.49
C ILE A 36 -11.66 -21.45 10.41
N ALA A 37 -11.68 -20.87 9.21
CA ALA A 37 -12.40 -21.42 8.07
C ALA A 37 -11.52 -22.36 7.24
N ILE A 38 -10.22 -22.06 7.12
CA ILE A 38 -9.25 -22.85 6.36
C ILE A 38 -7.94 -22.92 7.13
N LYS A 39 -7.37 -24.12 7.24
CA LYS A 39 -6.03 -24.35 7.80
C LYS A 39 -5.23 -25.27 6.89
N ILE A 40 -4.03 -24.85 6.49
CA ILE A 40 -3.10 -25.56 5.61
C ILE A 40 -1.71 -25.45 6.23
N ASP A 41 -1.26 -26.50 6.92
CA ASP A 41 -0.05 -26.46 7.75
C ASP A 41 -0.05 -25.25 8.71
N ASP A 42 0.90 -24.33 8.53
CA ASP A 42 1.03 -23.09 9.30
C ASP A 42 0.17 -21.94 8.78
N TYR A 43 -0.38 -22.06 7.56
CA TYR A 43 -1.30 -21.08 7.01
C TYR A 43 -2.69 -21.25 7.63
N THR A 44 -3.21 -20.18 8.22
CA THR A 44 -4.56 -20.12 8.79
C THR A 44 -5.30 -18.96 8.15
N LEU A 45 -6.56 -19.19 7.80
CA LEU A 45 -7.49 -18.18 7.31
C LEU A 45 -8.80 -18.27 8.08
N THR A 46 -9.21 -17.15 8.66
CA THR A 46 -10.47 -17.00 9.39
C THR A 46 -11.64 -16.80 8.44
N ALA A 47 -12.86 -17.00 8.92
CA ALA A 47 -14.08 -16.76 8.15
C ALA A 47 -14.22 -15.28 7.73
N GLY A 48 -13.78 -14.34 8.57
CA GLY A 48 -13.76 -12.91 8.25
C GLY A 48 -12.84 -12.60 7.07
N GLU A 49 -11.58 -13.02 7.16
CA GLU A 49 -10.59 -12.83 6.08
C GLU A 49 -11.02 -13.53 4.79
N PHE A 50 -11.61 -14.72 4.89
CA PHE A 50 -12.17 -15.41 3.73
C PHE A 50 -13.25 -14.58 3.04
N ASN A 51 -14.21 -14.03 3.79
CA ASN A 51 -15.28 -13.22 3.23
C ASN A 51 -14.75 -11.95 2.58
N GLU A 52 -13.74 -11.31 3.18
CA GLU A 52 -13.06 -10.14 2.61
C GLU A 52 -12.41 -10.51 1.26
N LEU A 53 -11.54 -11.53 1.24
CA LEU A 53 -10.89 -12.01 0.02
C LEU A 53 -11.89 -12.43 -1.08
N PHE A 54 -13.01 -13.06 -0.69
CA PHE A 54 -14.04 -13.47 -1.64
C PHE A 54 -14.78 -12.27 -2.23
N SER A 55 -15.06 -11.24 -1.42
CA SER A 55 -15.76 -10.03 -1.86
C SER A 55 -14.95 -9.18 -2.84
N GLU A 56 -13.61 -9.18 -2.72
CA GLU A 56 -12.71 -8.44 -3.61
C GLU A 56 -12.73 -8.94 -5.06
N LEU A 57 -13.13 -10.20 -5.28
CA LEU A 57 -13.21 -10.80 -6.60
C LEU A 57 -14.34 -10.23 -7.47
N LYS A 58 -15.23 -9.39 -6.90
CA LYS A 58 -16.35 -8.74 -7.60
C LYS A 58 -17.17 -9.71 -8.46
N ILE A 59 -17.37 -10.93 -7.96
CA ILE A 59 -18.11 -11.99 -8.67
C ILE A 59 -19.61 -11.65 -8.63
N SER A 60 -20.31 -11.89 -9.73
CA SER A 60 -21.73 -11.55 -9.88
C SER A 60 -22.65 -12.30 -8.94
N GLU A 61 -22.29 -13.51 -8.49
CA GLU A 61 -23.10 -14.34 -7.61
C GLU A 61 -22.28 -15.03 -6.51
N ASP A 62 -22.67 -14.76 -5.26
CA ASP A 62 -22.20 -15.46 -4.08
C ASP A 62 -23.09 -16.67 -3.80
N THR A 63 -22.62 -17.85 -4.19
CA THR A 63 -23.32 -19.13 -4.01
C THR A 63 -22.41 -20.15 -3.34
N PRO A 64 -22.95 -21.19 -2.69
CA PRO A 64 -22.14 -22.27 -2.15
C PRO A 64 -21.20 -22.92 -3.20
N LYS A 65 -21.63 -22.96 -4.47
CA LYS A 65 -20.81 -23.47 -5.58
C LYS A 65 -19.63 -22.56 -5.88
N THR A 66 -19.84 -21.24 -6.02
CA THR A 66 -18.77 -20.29 -6.31
C THR A 66 -17.78 -20.18 -5.15
N ARG A 67 -18.28 -20.19 -3.90
CA ARG A 67 -17.45 -20.27 -2.69
C ARG A 67 -16.60 -21.54 -2.66
N LYS A 68 -17.18 -22.71 -2.94
CA LYS A 68 -16.43 -23.99 -3.00
C LYS A 68 -15.29 -23.92 -4.02
N ILE A 69 -15.56 -23.44 -5.24
CA ILE A 69 -14.54 -23.29 -6.28
C ILE A 69 -13.40 -22.36 -5.81
N PHE A 70 -13.74 -21.25 -5.17
CA PHE A 70 -12.73 -20.33 -4.63
C PHE A 70 -11.88 -20.97 -3.54
N VAL A 71 -12.49 -21.71 -2.60
CA VAL A 71 -11.78 -22.45 -1.54
C VAL A 71 -10.78 -23.45 -2.14
N GLU A 72 -11.22 -24.29 -3.08
CA GLU A 72 -10.35 -25.29 -3.74
C GLU A 72 -9.16 -24.62 -4.44
N ASN A 73 -9.42 -23.55 -5.20
CA ASN A 73 -8.37 -22.79 -5.87
C ASN A 73 -7.39 -22.14 -4.89
N LEU A 74 -7.89 -21.60 -3.77
CA LEU A 74 -7.06 -21.01 -2.73
C LEU A 74 -6.16 -22.06 -2.08
N ILE A 75 -6.71 -23.23 -1.73
CA ILE A 75 -5.95 -24.34 -1.15
C ILE A 75 -4.83 -24.77 -2.10
N ASN A 76 -5.18 -25.07 -3.37
CA ASN A 76 -4.21 -25.49 -4.37
C ASN A 76 -3.09 -24.46 -4.56
N ARG A 77 -3.45 -23.17 -4.65
CA ARG A 77 -2.46 -22.08 -4.76
C ARG A 77 -1.54 -22.03 -3.55
N LYS A 78 -2.06 -22.21 -2.33
CA LYS A 78 -1.25 -22.17 -1.11
C LYS A 78 -0.28 -23.36 -1.02
N LEU A 79 -0.73 -24.55 -1.36
CA LEU A 79 0.13 -25.74 -1.42
C LEU A 79 1.29 -25.57 -2.42
N LEU A 80 1.00 -25.05 -3.61
CA LEU A 80 2.04 -24.78 -4.62
C LEU A 80 3.06 -23.73 -4.14
N LEU A 81 2.59 -22.66 -3.47
CA LEU A 81 3.49 -21.63 -2.92
C LEU A 81 4.37 -22.18 -1.79
N GLN A 82 3.82 -23.03 -0.91
CA GLN A 82 4.60 -23.69 0.13
C GLN A 82 5.66 -24.63 -0.45
N GLU A 83 5.33 -25.36 -1.52
CA GLU A 83 6.32 -26.19 -2.21
C GLU A 83 7.42 -25.34 -2.86
N ALA A 84 7.05 -24.25 -3.54
CA ALA A 84 8.03 -23.32 -4.10
C ALA A 84 9.00 -22.77 -3.03
N GLN A 85 8.51 -22.46 -1.83
CA GLN A 85 9.35 -22.03 -0.70
C GLN A 85 10.23 -23.17 -0.15
N ARG A 86 9.70 -24.40 -0.11
CA ARG A 86 10.44 -25.60 0.31
C ARG A 86 11.60 -25.89 -0.65
N GLU A 87 11.37 -25.73 -1.95
CA GLU A 87 12.39 -25.83 -2.99
C GLU A 87 13.37 -24.64 -2.98
N GLY A 88 13.06 -23.57 -2.24
CA GLY A 88 13.91 -22.38 -2.10
C GLY A 88 13.85 -21.42 -3.28
N LEU A 89 12.80 -21.52 -4.12
CA LEU A 89 12.60 -20.63 -5.27
C LEU A 89 12.48 -19.16 -4.85
N ASP A 90 12.02 -18.90 -3.63
CA ASP A 90 11.92 -17.57 -3.02
C ASP A 90 13.29 -16.94 -2.65
N LYS A 91 14.38 -17.70 -2.79
CA LYS A 91 15.76 -17.27 -2.51
C LYS A 91 16.64 -17.25 -3.75
N GLU A 92 16.11 -17.67 -4.90
CA GLU A 92 16.84 -17.62 -6.15
C GLU A 92 17.16 -16.18 -6.53
N LYS A 93 18.38 -15.97 -7.05
CA LYS A 93 18.88 -14.64 -7.39
C LYS A 93 17.94 -13.90 -8.36
N ASP A 94 17.41 -14.60 -9.35
CA ASP A 94 16.56 -14.00 -10.37
C ASP A 94 15.18 -13.62 -9.80
N PHE A 95 14.63 -14.44 -8.90
CA PHE A 95 13.40 -14.09 -8.16
C PHE A 95 13.62 -12.88 -7.26
N LEU A 96 14.66 -12.88 -6.43
CA LEU A 96 14.99 -11.76 -5.54
C LEU A 96 15.21 -10.46 -6.32
N LYS A 97 15.90 -10.53 -7.46
CA LYS A 97 16.09 -9.38 -8.36
C LYS A 97 14.78 -8.91 -8.97
N ALA A 98 13.87 -9.82 -9.33
CA ALA A 98 12.54 -9.44 -9.81
C ALA A 98 11.73 -8.71 -8.73
N ILE A 99 11.80 -9.18 -7.48
CA ILE A 99 11.17 -8.51 -6.32
C ILE A 99 11.79 -7.14 -6.05
N GLU A 100 13.12 -7.02 -6.08
CA GLU A 100 13.85 -5.76 -5.92
C GLU A 100 13.41 -4.75 -6.99
N ASN A 101 13.43 -5.15 -8.27
CA ASN A 101 12.98 -4.29 -9.37
C ASN A 101 11.51 -3.87 -9.20
N PHE A 102 10.62 -4.80 -8.83
CA PHE A 102 9.21 -4.48 -8.60
C PHE A 102 9.04 -3.47 -7.46
N TRP A 103 9.78 -3.65 -6.36
CA TRP A 103 9.77 -2.74 -5.22
C TRP A 103 10.25 -1.34 -5.60
N GLU A 104 11.37 -1.25 -6.32
CA GLU A 104 11.92 0.03 -6.80
C GLU A 104 10.91 0.78 -7.69
N GLN A 105 10.31 0.10 -8.68
CA GLN A 105 9.33 0.71 -9.58
C GLN A 105 8.05 1.14 -8.87
N SER A 106 7.60 0.34 -7.90
CA SER A 106 6.42 0.66 -7.08
C SER A 106 6.66 1.91 -6.24
N LEU A 107 7.82 2.00 -5.58
CA LEU A 107 8.18 3.17 -4.78
C LEU A 107 8.37 4.42 -5.64
N LEU A 108 9.03 4.30 -6.79
CA LEU A 108 9.19 5.41 -7.73
C LEU A 108 7.82 5.97 -8.15
N THR A 109 6.88 5.08 -8.47
CA THR A 109 5.51 5.48 -8.84
C THR A 109 4.81 6.20 -7.69
N ILE A 110 4.88 5.65 -6.48
CA ILE A 110 4.25 6.24 -5.28
C ILE A 110 4.81 7.62 -4.96
N ILE A 111 6.14 7.77 -4.97
CA ILE A 111 6.75 9.04 -4.58
C ILE A 111 6.52 10.13 -5.63
N VAL A 112 6.52 9.79 -6.92
CA VAL A 112 6.22 10.74 -8.01
C VAL A 112 4.77 11.19 -7.94
N ASP A 113 3.81 10.27 -7.82
CA ASP A 113 2.38 10.61 -7.70
C ASP A 113 2.11 11.50 -6.48
N LYS A 114 2.68 11.12 -5.33
CA LYS A 114 2.61 11.94 -4.11
C LYS A 114 3.17 13.34 -4.35
N LYS A 115 4.34 13.45 -4.99
CA LYS A 115 4.98 14.74 -5.22
C LYS A 115 4.20 15.60 -6.20
N VAL A 116 3.68 15.00 -7.28
CA VAL A 116 2.81 15.68 -8.24
C VAL A 116 1.57 16.22 -7.54
N LYS A 117 0.91 15.45 -6.67
CA LYS A 117 -0.24 15.91 -5.89
C LYS A 117 0.10 17.07 -4.95
N GLU A 118 1.22 17.00 -4.24
CA GLU A 118 1.70 18.08 -3.37
C GLU A 118 1.95 19.37 -4.16
N VAL A 119 2.64 19.30 -5.31
CA VAL A 119 2.94 20.51 -6.10
C VAL A 119 1.72 21.00 -6.88
N SER A 120 0.77 20.14 -7.23
CA SER A 120 -0.42 20.52 -8.00
C SER A 120 -1.43 21.35 -7.21
N GLY A 121 -1.43 21.27 -5.87
CA GLY A 121 -2.32 22.07 -5.02
C GLY A 121 -2.13 23.58 -5.19
N ASP A 122 -0.90 24.01 -5.52
CA ASP A 122 -0.52 25.41 -5.63
C ASP A 122 -0.30 25.88 -7.08
N ILE A 123 -0.21 24.95 -8.04
CA ILE A 123 0.04 25.28 -9.45
C ILE A 123 -1.27 25.66 -10.15
N THR A 124 -1.35 26.92 -10.55
CA THR A 124 -2.44 27.44 -11.39
C THR A 124 -1.91 27.86 -12.76
N VAL A 125 -2.77 27.80 -13.78
CA VAL A 125 -2.49 28.34 -15.12
C VAL A 125 -3.40 29.54 -15.33
N SER A 126 -2.78 30.70 -15.52
CA SER A 126 -3.47 31.97 -15.76
C SER A 126 -3.91 32.11 -17.22
N GLU A 127 -4.93 32.93 -17.48
CA GLU A 127 -5.40 33.19 -18.86
C GLU A 127 -4.33 33.85 -19.72
N GLN A 128 -3.48 34.69 -19.13
CA GLN A 128 -2.38 35.32 -19.84
C GLN A 128 -1.38 34.28 -20.35
N GLU A 129 -1.03 33.27 -19.55
CA GLU A 129 -0.13 32.20 -19.98
C GLU A 129 -0.72 31.35 -21.12
N ILE A 130 -2.05 31.14 -21.10
CA ILE A 130 -2.75 30.42 -22.17
C ILE A 130 -2.70 31.24 -23.46
N GLN A 131 -2.96 32.55 -23.38
CA GLN A 131 -2.90 33.45 -24.53
C GLN A 131 -1.48 33.57 -25.11
N ASP A 132 -0.47 33.70 -24.25
CA ASP A 132 0.93 33.78 -24.68
C ASP A 132 1.39 32.49 -25.37
N SER A 133 1.01 31.33 -24.81
CA SER A 133 1.29 30.03 -25.40
C SER A 133 0.61 29.87 -26.77
N TYR A 134 -0.66 30.27 -26.91
CA TYR A 134 -1.36 30.28 -28.18
C TYR A 134 -0.68 31.18 -29.22
N ASN A 135 -0.34 32.42 -28.84
CA ASN A 135 0.33 33.37 -29.72
C ASN A 135 1.68 32.85 -30.21
N ASN A 136 2.45 32.18 -29.35
CA ASN A 136 3.72 31.56 -29.71
C ASN A 136 3.51 30.36 -30.65
N TRP A 137 2.49 29.55 -30.41
CA TRP A 137 2.15 28.42 -31.29
C TRP A 137 1.73 28.90 -32.69
N VAL A 138 0.89 29.92 -32.79
CA VAL A 138 0.48 30.53 -34.08
C VAL A 138 1.69 31.09 -34.84
N LYS A 139 2.60 31.80 -34.14
CA LYS A 139 3.84 32.32 -34.76
C LYS A 139 4.74 31.20 -35.30
N ALA A 140 4.80 30.07 -34.60
CA ALA A 140 5.61 28.92 -35.01
C ALA A 140 4.93 28.07 -36.11
N ASN A 141 3.60 28.13 -36.23
CA ASN A 141 2.80 27.30 -37.14
C ASN A 141 1.80 28.16 -37.93
N PRO A 142 2.27 29.05 -38.82
CA PRO A 142 1.41 30.03 -39.50
C PRO A 142 0.34 29.38 -40.40
N ASP A 143 0.57 28.18 -40.90
CA ASP A 143 -0.33 27.47 -41.82
C ASP A 143 -1.33 26.52 -41.10
N GLU A 144 -1.23 26.34 -39.79
CA GLU A 144 -2.04 25.38 -39.02
C GLU A 144 -2.96 26.04 -37.99
N GLN A 145 -3.30 27.32 -38.19
CA GLN A 145 -4.05 28.11 -37.22
C GLN A 145 -5.42 27.48 -36.90
N LYS A 146 -5.69 27.33 -35.61
CA LYS A 146 -6.98 26.92 -35.06
C LYS A 146 -7.55 28.04 -34.20
N PRO A 147 -8.88 28.22 -34.12
CA PRO A 147 -9.48 29.21 -33.23
C PRO A 147 -9.02 29.00 -31.78
N PHE A 148 -8.72 30.11 -31.08
CA PHE A 148 -8.24 30.08 -29.70
C PHE A 148 -9.16 29.26 -28.79
N ASP A 149 -10.47 29.46 -28.89
CA ASP A 149 -11.47 28.78 -28.07
C ASP A 149 -11.43 27.25 -28.20
N GLU A 150 -11.08 26.73 -29.39
CA GLU A 150 -10.99 25.28 -29.62
C GLU A 150 -9.76 24.66 -28.95
N VAL A 151 -8.68 25.43 -28.81
CA VAL A 151 -7.40 24.94 -28.27
C VAL A 151 -7.11 25.42 -26.86
N ARG A 152 -7.92 26.34 -26.31
CA ARG A 152 -7.72 26.96 -24.99
C ARG A 152 -7.54 25.93 -23.88
N ASP A 153 -8.44 24.96 -23.78
CA ASP A 153 -8.37 23.93 -22.73
C ASP A 153 -7.21 22.95 -22.93
N VAL A 154 -6.89 22.64 -24.19
CA VAL A 154 -5.73 21.81 -24.53
C VAL A 154 -4.43 22.51 -24.10
N ILE A 155 -4.28 23.80 -24.43
CA ILE A 155 -3.14 24.62 -24.02
C ILE A 155 -3.08 24.71 -22.49
N ARG A 156 -4.21 24.94 -21.82
CA ARG A 156 -4.27 24.97 -20.35
C ARG A 156 -3.76 23.66 -19.74
N PHE A 157 -4.22 22.52 -20.25
CA PHE A 157 -3.82 21.20 -19.76
C PHE A 157 -2.33 20.92 -20.01
N GLN A 158 -1.82 21.30 -21.19
CA GLN A 158 -0.41 21.18 -21.52
C GLN A 158 0.46 22.04 -20.60
N LEU A 159 0.09 23.31 -20.39
CA LEU A 159 0.79 24.21 -19.47
C LEU A 159 0.78 23.68 -18.04
N LEU A 160 -0.36 23.15 -17.58
CA LEU A 160 -0.45 22.52 -16.25
C LEU A 160 0.54 21.36 -16.12
N ARG A 161 0.57 20.44 -17.11
CA ARG A 161 1.53 19.33 -17.14
C ARG A 161 2.97 19.80 -17.18
N GLN A 162 3.28 20.82 -17.97
CA GLN A 162 4.63 21.40 -18.06
C GLN A 162 5.08 22.01 -16.73
N LYS A 163 4.19 22.73 -16.03
CA LYS A 163 4.47 23.28 -14.71
C LYS A 163 4.68 22.18 -13.68
N GLN A 164 3.83 21.15 -13.66
CA GLN A 164 4.01 19.97 -12.80
C GLN A 164 5.35 19.28 -13.05
N ALA A 165 5.72 19.04 -14.31
CA ALA A 165 7.00 18.45 -14.69
C ALA A 165 8.18 19.33 -14.27
N SER A 166 8.08 20.65 -14.43
CA SER A 166 9.10 21.60 -14.00
C SER A 166 9.29 21.62 -12.48
N ALA A 167 8.21 21.54 -11.72
CA ALA A 167 8.25 21.45 -10.26
C ALA A 167 8.89 20.14 -9.79
N LEU A 168 8.53 19.01 -10.42
CA LEU A 168 9.15 17.72 -10.15
C LEU A 168 10.66 17.73 -10.46
N ASN A 169 11.06 18.28 -11.61
CA ASN A 169 12.46 18.42 -11.97
C ASN A 169 13.23 19.29 -10.98
N SER A 170 12.65 20.41 -10.54
CA SER A 170 13.25 21.28 -9.52
C SER A 170 13.46 20.55 -8.19
N TRP A 171 12.52 19.69 -7.82
CA TRP A 171 12.66 18.83 -6.65
C TRP A 171 13.78 17.80 -6.83
N ILE A 172 13.86 17.13 -7.98
CA ILE A 172 14.95 16.19 -8.30
C ILE A 172 16.32 16.88 -8.23
N GLU A 173 16.44 18.08 -8.77
CA GLU A 173 17.68 18.86 -8.69
C GLU A 173 18.05 19.21 -7.24
N THR A 174 17.05 19.46 -6.38
CA THR A 174 17.27 19.66 -4.95
C THR A 174 17.79 18.37 -4.28
N LEU A 175 17.20 17.21 -4.61
CA LEU A 175 17.69 15.92 -4.13
C LEU A 175 19.14 15.67 -4.57
N ARG A 176 19.46 15.96 -5.84
CA ARG A 176 20.80 15.80 -6.39
C ARG A 176 21.83 16.70 -5.68
N LYS A 177 21.49 17.96 -5.41
CA LYS A 177 22.36 18.90 -4.67
C LYS A 177 22.65 18.43 -3.24
N ASN A 178 21.69 17.77 -2.62
CA ASN A 178 21.83 17.26 -1.25
C ASN A 178 22.49 15.88 -1.18
N ALA A 179 22.74 15.24 -2.34
CA ALA A 179 23.35 13.93 -2.43
C ALA A 179 24.84 14.02 -2.80
N ASN A 180 25.66 13.12 -2.24
CA ASN A 180 27.05 12.94 -2.66
C ASN A 180 27.11 12.06 -3.91
N VAL A 181 26.94 12.66 -5.09
CA VAL A 181 26.93 11.94 -6.37
C VAL A 181 28.33 11.92 -6.98
N LYS A 182 28.88 10.72 -7.21
CA LYS A 182 30.14 10.50 -7.94
C LYS A 182 29.89 9.59 -9.13
N VAL A 183 30.30 10.01 -10.32
CA VAL A 183 30.12 9.25 -11.57
C VAL A 183 31.47 8.99 -12.22
N ASN A 184 31.80 7.71 -12.43
CA ASN A 184 32.95 7.31 -13.23
C ASN A 184 32.55 7.27 -14.72
N LYS A 185 32.74 8.39 -15.42
CA LYS A 185 32.27 8.60 -16.80
C LYS A 185 32.83 7.58 -17.79
N LYS A 186 34.13 7.30 -17.72
CA LYS A 186 34.78 6.27 -18.54
C LYS A 186 34.17 4.88 -18.33
N ALA A 187 33.93 4.46 -17.09
CA ALA A 187 33.37 3.13 -16.80
C ALA A 187 31.93 2.96 -17.29
N VAL A 188 31.18 4.06 -17.43
CA VAL A 188 29.80 4.05 -17.93
C VAL A 188 29.69 4.53 -19.39
N GLY A 189 30.82 4.76 -20.08
CA GLY A 189 30.86 5.07 -21.52
C GLY A 189 30.30 6.44 -21.91
N ILE A 190 30.43 7.46 -21.05
CA ILE A 190 29.93 8.83 -21.30
C ILE A 190 31.05 9.88 -21.37
N GLU A 191 32.28 9.46 -21.68
CA GLU A 191 33.48 10.27 -21.91
C GLU A 191 34.18 9.82 -23.19
#